data_AF-A0A2I1HWH0-F1
#
_entry.id   AF-A0A2I1HWH0-F1
#
_cell.length_a   1.000
_cell.length_b   1.000
_cell.length_c   1.000
_cell.angle_alpha   90.00
_cell.angle_beta   90.00
_cell.angle_gamma   90.00
#
_symmetry.space_group_name_H-M   'P 1'
#
loop_
_entity.id
_entity.type
_entity.pdbx_description
1 polymer ?
#
loop_
_entity_poly.entity_id
_entity_poly.type
_entity_poly.pdbx_seq_one_letter_code
_entity_poly.pdbx_strand_id
1 'polypeptide(L)'
;MPLELRGFLCEWYAILYEREKEDVLGFMDLHMNQHARLQIGAEIFGSMISGRHEKNANIFAKWKAANDDSVDTYPGEVQYYFEHALRFPEGTKTHLLAYVKWYKPAPSSSIRFKHSFMEPEISNTELWKAEYFQEGCDSLLAVHRILCRATKFRNITVGKQKYLSIIPLNRRFNL
;
A
#
# COMPACT_ATOMS: atom_id res chain seq x y z
N MET A 1 1.69 20.54 -4.18
CA MET A 1 2.14 19.16 -3.88
C MET A 1 3.50 19.20 -3.19
N PRO A 2 3.78 18.37 -2.16
CA PRO A 2 5.12 18.29 -1.54
C PRO A 2 6.22 17.88 -2.55
N LEU A 3 7.43 18.42 -2.40
CA LEU A 3 8.53 18.21 -3.36
C LEU A 3 8.96 16.74 -3.45
N GLU A 4 9.05 16.06 -2.31
CA GLU A 4 9.38 14.62 -2.25
C GLU A 4 8.36 13.77 -3.01
N LEU A 5 7.06 14.02 -2.78
CA LEU A 5 5.98 13.31 -3.47
C LEU A 5 6.01 13.56 -4.98
N ARG A 6 6.36 14.78 -5.42
CA ARG A 6 6.53 15.08 -6.84
C ARG A 6 7.65 14.22 -7.45
N GLY A 7 8.75 14.04 -6.73
CA GLY A 7 9.83 13.13 -7.13
C GLY A 7 9.34 11.69 -7.27
N PHE A 8 8.64 11.18 -6.26
CA PHE A 8 8.09 9.82 -6.28
C PHE A 8 7.10 9.61 -7.43
N LEU A 9 6.22 10.57 -7.69
CA LEU A 9 5.26 10.51 -8.79
C LEU A 9 5.95 10.54 -10.15
N CYS A 10 6.95 11.39 -10.30
CA CYS A 10 7.73 11.45 -11.54
C CYS A 10 8.37 10.09 -11.86
N GLU A 11 9.00 9.47 -10.86
CA GLU A 11 9.60 8.14 -11.01
C GLU A 11 8.55 7.06 -11.31
N TRP A 12 7.43 7.10 -10.60
CA TRP A 12 6.34 6.15 -10.78
C TRP A 12 5.73 6.24 -12.18
N TYR A 13 5.53 7.45 -12.70
CA TYR A 13 5.01 7.65 -14.06
C TYR A 13 6.04 7.34 -15.16
N ALA A 14 7.32 7.63 -14.92
CA ALA A 14 8.40 7.22 -15.83
C ALA A 14 8.39 5.70 -16.04
N ILE A 15 8.20 4.94 -14.95
CA ILE A 15 8.04 3.48 -15.01
C ILE A 15 6.72 3.10 -15.70
N LEU A 16 5.59 3.69 -15.32
CA LEU A 16 4.28 3.33 -15.87
C LEU A 16 4.18 3.55 -17.38
N TYR A 17 4.74 4.66 -17.88
CA TYR A 17 4.65 5.06 -19.28
C TYR A 17 5.89 4.70 -20.10
N GLU A 18 6.90 4.11 -19.47
CA GLU A 18 8.19 3.80 -20.10
C GLU A 18 8.81 5.04 -20.76
N ARG A 19 8.91 6.15 -20.00
CA ARG A 19 9.42 7.45 -20.47
C ARG A 19 10.52 8.00 -19.56
N GLU A 20 11.32 8.89 -20.11
CA GLU A 20 12.32 9.65 -19.34
C GLU A 20 11.64 10.58 -18.33
N LYS A 21 12.34 10.88 -17.23
CA LYS A 21 11.79 11.70 -16.14
C LYS A 21 11.50 13.13 -16.60
N GLU A 22 12.36 13.68 -17.46
CA GLU A 22 12.25 15.03 -18.01
C GLU A 22 10.96 15.20 -18.81
N ASP A 23 10.60 14.21 -19.63
CA ASP A 23 9.36 14.20 -20.39
C ASP A 23 8.15 14.18 -19.47
N VAL A 24 8.16 13.31 -18.47
CA VAL A 24 7.08 13.18 -17.48
C VAL A 24 6.86 14.48 -16.72
N LEU A 25 7.95 15.11 -16.23
CA LEU A 25 7.90 16.37 -15.48
C LEU A 25 7.20 17.49 -16.24
N GLY A 26 7.35 17.53 -17.56
CA GLY A 26 6.68 18.51 -18.43
C GLY A 26 5.16 18.36 -18.48
N PHE A 27 4.63 17.15 -18.24
CA PHE A 27 3.19 16.85 -18.32
C PHE A 27 2.49 16.76 -16.95
N MET A 28 3.25 16.73 -15.85
CA MET A 28 2.69 16.60 -14.51
C MET A 28 1.93 17.85 -14.06
N ASP A 29 0.73 17.66 -13.53
CA ASP A 29 0.05 18.72 -12.78
C ASP A 29 0.82 19.04 -11.48
N LEU A 30 0.73 20.28 -11.02
CA LEU A 30 1.31 20.71 -9.74
C LEU A 30 0.34 20.47 -8.57
N HIS A 31 -0.91 20.17 -8.90
CA HIS A 31 -2.01 19.96 -7.97
C HIS A 31 -2.43 18.49 -7.94
N MET A 32 -2.85 18.04 -6.77
CA MET A 32 -3.49 16.75 -6.57
C MET A 32 -4.69 16.94 -5.66
N ASN A 33 -5.73 16.15 -5.89
CA ASN A 33 -6.90 16.14 -5.02
C ASN A 33 -6.73 15.02 -4.00
N GLN A 34 -6.56 15.36 -2.72
CA GLN A 34 -6.40 14.38 -1.66
C GLN A 34 -7.73 13.94 -1.06
N HIS A 35 -7.84 12.67 -0.72
CA HIS A 35 -9.02 12.05 -0.14
C HIS A 35 -8.64 11.18 1.06
N ALA A 36 -9.42 11.32 2.15
CA ALA A 36 -9.24 10.52 3.37
C ALA A 36 -9.87 9.13 3.31
N ARG A 37 -10.66 8.87 2.26
CA ARG A 37 -11.38 7.62 2.06
C ARG A 37 -11.50 7.29 0.59
N LEU A 38 -11.61 6.00 0.30
CA LEU A 38 -11.88 5.49 -1.01
C LEU A 38 -12.94 4.39 -0.90
N GLN A 39 -13.93 4.39 -1.79
CA GLN A 39 -14.88 3.29 -1.90
C GLN A 39 -14.54 2.46 -3.15
N ILE A 40 -14.32 1.16 -2.97
CA ILE A 40 -14.16 0.21 -4.07
C ILE A 40 -15.26 -0.84 -3.92
N GLY A 41 -16.19 -0.86 -4.88
CA GLY A 41 -17.41 -1.66 -4.77
C GLY A 41 -18.23 -1.27 -3.53
N ALA A 42 -18.47 -2.24 -2.66
CA ALA A 42 -19.20 -2.04 -1.40
C ALA A 42 -18.28 -1.75 -0.19
N GLU A 43 -16.95 -1.78 -0.37
CA GLU A 43 -16.00 -1.60 0.72
C GLU A 43 -15.48 -0.16 0.80
N ILE A 44 -15.43 0.37 2.03
CA ILE A 44 -14.87 1.69 2.33
C ILE A 44 -13.50 1.51 2.96
N PHE A 45 -12.49 2.02 2.27
CA PHE A 45 -11.10 2.07 2.70
C PHE A 45 -10.82 3.45 3.30
N GLY A 46 -10.19 3.44 4.47
CA GLY A 46 -9.81 4.65 5.20
C GLY A 46 -8.37 5.04 4.94
N SER A 47 -7.95 6.17 5.51
CA SER A 47 -6.55 6.57 5.54
C SER A 47 -6.21 7.28 6.85
N MET A 48 -4.90 7.41 7.13
CA MET A 48 -4.40 8.01 8.37
C MET A 48 -4.68 9.52 8.50
N ILE A 49 -4.88 10.23 7.38
CA ILE A 49 -5.19 11.68 7.41
C ILE A 49 -6.50 12.01 8.13
N SER A 50 -7.40 11.02 8.30
CA SER A 50 -8.62 11.16 9.10
C SER A 50 -8.58 10.17 10.27
N GLY A 51 -8.41 10.69 11.49
CA GLY A 51 -8.41 9.87 12.71
C GLY A 51 -9.69 9.04 12.91
N ARG A 52 -10.82 9.43 12.28
CA ARG A 52 -12.07 8.64 12.31
C ARG A 52 -11.97 7.33 11.52
N HIS A 53 -11.01 7.22 10.61
CA HIS A 53 -10.85 6.09 9.69
C HIS A 53 -9.51 5.38 9.81
N GLU A 54 -8.72 5.69 10.85
CA GLU A 54 -7.43 5.03 11.15
C GLU A 54 -7.56 3.50 11.20
N LYS A 55 -8.66 3.00 11.78
CA LYS A 55 -8.96 1.56 11.86
C LYS A 55 -9.10 0.88 10.49
N ASN A 56 -9.44 1.63 9.45
CA ASN A 56 -9.62 1.15 8.08
C ASN A 56 -8.47 1.56 7.14
N ALA A 57 -7.37 2.11 7.67
CA ALA A 57 -6.24 2.58 6.87
C ALA A 57 -5.29 1.46 6.44
N ASN A 58 -5.36 0.29 7.07
CA ASN A 58 -4.51 -0.84 6.69
C ASN A 58 -5.14 -1.62 5.54
N ILE A 59 -4.32 -1.95 4.56
CA ILE A 59 -4.71 -2.69 3.36
C ILE A 59 -3.73 -3.83 3.11
N PHE A 60 -4.15 -4.84 2.35
CA PHE A 60 -3.25 -5.70 1.59
C PHE A 60 -3.37 -5.36 0.11
N ALA A 61 -2.24 -5.29 -0.58
CA ALA A 61 -2.20 -5.00 -2.01
C ALA A 61 -1.17 -5.87 -2.74
N LYS A 62 -1.39 -6.02 -4.04
CA LYS A 62 -0.35 -6.50 -4.96
C LYS A 62 0.72 -5.43 -5.09
N TRP A 63 1.81 -5.65 -4.41
CA TRP A 63 2.95 -4.76 -4.36
C TRP A 63 4.21 -5.62 -4.36
N LYS A 64 5.18 -5.21 -5.17
CA LYS A 64 6.45 -5.89 -5.31
C LYS A 64 7.52 -4.90 -4.92
N ALA A 65 8.26 -5.19 -3.85
CA ALA A 65 9.44 -4.40 -3.54
C ALA A 65 10.42 -4.55 -4.70
N ALA A 66 11.15 -3.48 -5.06
CA ALA A 66 12.16 -3.52 -6.12
C ALA A 66 13.21 -4.66 -5.95
N ASN A 67 13.34 -5.20 -4.73
CA ASN A 67 14.32 -6.21 -4.36
C ASN A 67 13.72 -7.51 -3.77
N ASP A 68 12.42 -7.76 -3.91
CA ASP A 68 11.78 -8.99 -3.37
C ASP A 68 10.84 -9.67 -4.38
N ASP A 69 11.31 -10.79 -4.94
CA ASP A 69 10.54 -11.67 -5.84
C ASP A 69 9.69 -12.72 -5.08
N SER A 70 9.79 -12.79 -3.76
CA SER A 70 9.24 -13.90 -2.97
C SER A 70 7.81 -13.68 -2.48
N VAL A 71 7.29 -12.44 -2.56
CA VAL A 71 5.98 -12.06 -2.04
C VAL A 71 5.22 -11.19 -3.03
N ASP A 72 4.04 -11.63 -3.46
CA ASP A 72 3.14 -10.86 -4.34
C ASP A 72 2.11 -10.01 -3.56
N THR A 73 2.10 -10.08 -2.22
CA THR A 73 1.14 -9.32 -1.42
C THR A 73 1.70 -8.83 -0.10
N TYR A 74 1.61 -7.51 0.09
CA TYR A 74 2.10 -6.81 1.26
C TYR A 74 1.00 -6.01 1.95
N PRO A 75 1.03 -5.93 3.28
CA PRO A 75 0.23 -5.00 4.01
C PRO A 75 0.91 -3.64 4.07
N GLY A 76 0.10 -2.61 4.04
CA GLY A 76 0.55 -1.24 4.20
C GLY A 76 -0.49 -0.39 4.89
N GLU A 77 -0.04 0.73 5.42
CA GLU A 77 -0.86 1.75 6.04
C GLU A 77 -1.01 2.93 5.08
N VAL A 78 -2.24 3.12 4.59
CA VAL A 78 -2.57 4.19 3.66
C VAL A 78 -2.58 5.51 4.41
N GLN A 79 -1.72 6.44 4.01
CA GLN A 79 -1.66 7.77 4.58
C GLN A 79 -2.81 8.63 4.02
N TYR A 80 -2.97 8.62 2.70
CA TYR A 80 -4.08 9.25 1.98
C TYR A 80 -4.21 8.67 0.57
N TYR A 81 -5.41 8.81 0.00
CA TYR A 81 -5.69 8.61 -1.42
C TYR A 81 -5.59 9.94 -2.15
N PHE A 82 -5.30 9.91 -3.45
CA PHE A 82 -5.32 11.14 -4.24
C PHE A 82 -5.52 10.87 -5.73
N GLU A 83 -6.10 11.87 -6.39
CA GLU A 83 -6.13 11.95 -7.85
C GLU A 83 -5.03 12.87 -8.34
N HIS A 84 -4.33 12.45 -9.39
CA HIS A 84 -3.31 13.26 -10.04
C HIS A 84 -3.36 13.08 -11.56
N ALA A 85 -3.19 14.18 -12.30
CA ALA A 85 -3.36 14.22 -13.74
C ALA A 85 -2.04 14.48 -14.48
N LEU A 86 -1.89 13.83 -15.63
CA LEU A 86 -0.85 14.11 -16.62
C LEU A 86 -1.49 14.71 -17.87
N ARG A 87 -1.03 15.87 -18.29
CA ARG A 87 -1.56 16.62 -19.44
C ARG A 87 -0.72 16.35 -20.69
N PHE A 88 -0.86 15.15 -21.23
CA PHE A 88 -0.18 14.78 -22.48
C PHE A 88 -0.80 15.51 -23.70
N PRO A 89 -0.06 15.63 -24.82
CA PRO A 89 -0.62 16.16 -26.06
C PRO A 89 -1.84 15.40 -26.58
N GLU A 90 -1.89 14.07 -26.34
CA GLU A 90 -3.01 13.22 -26.76
C GLU A 90 -4.23 13.32 -25.82
N GLY A 91 -4.10 14.00 -24.69
CA GLY A 91 -5.16 14.20 -23.71
C GLY A 91 -4.70 14.08 -22.26
N THR A 92 -5.56 14.51 -21.35
CA THR A 92 -5.31 14.41 -19.91
C THR A 92 -5.59 13.00 -19.40
N LYS A 93 -4.62 12.40 -18.69
CA LYS A 93 -4.77 11.10 -18.02
C LYS A 93 -4.77 11.30 -16.51
N THR A 94 -5.89 11.04 -15.87
CA THR A 94 -6.04 11.10 -14.40
C THR A 94 -5.84 9.73 -13.78
N HIS A 95 -5.01 9.66 -12.75
CA HIS A 95 -4.72 8.46 -11.99
C HIS A 95 -5.21 8.61 -10.56
N LEU A 96 -5.84 7.55 -10.06
CA LEU A 96 -6.22 7.42 -8.67
C LEU A 96 -5.21 6.53 -7.95
N LEU A 97 -4.47 7.14 -7.02
CA LEU A 97 -3.34 6.54 -6.34
C LEU A 97 -3.55 6.57 -4.82
N ALA A 98 -2.83 5.70 -4.12
CA ALA A 98 -2.69 5.69 -2.68
C ALA A 98 -1.23 5.92 -2.31
N TYR A 99 -0.99 6.76 -1.31
CA TYR A 99 0.31 6.88 -0.67
C TYR A 99 0.35 5.97 0.57
N VAL A 100 1.24 5.00 0.56
CA VAL A 100 1.23 3.87 1.49
C VAL A 100 2.59 3.70 2.14
N LYS A 101 2.59 3.51 3.46
CA LYS A 101 3.76 3.02 4.20
C LYS A 101 3.69 1.51 4.32
N TRP A 102 4.62 0.81 3.67
CA TRP A 102 4.64 -0.66 3.60
C TRP A 102 5.36 -1.27 4.80
N TYR A 103 4.76 -2.27 5.45
CA TYR A 103 5.42 -2.99 6.54
C TYR A 103 6.52 -3.90 5.99
N LYS A 104 7.66 -3.97 6.70
CA LYS A 104 8.71 -4.93 6.37
C LYS A 104 8.26 -6.37 6.68
N PRO A 105 8.61 -7.34 5.83
CA PRO A 105 8.27 -8.74 6.06
C PRO A 105 9.00 -9.30 7.29
N ALA A 106 8.43 -10.36 7.86
CA ALA A 106 9.16 -11.19 8.80
C ALA A 106 10.38 -11.86 8.10
N PRO A 107 11.44 -12.22 8.84
CA PRO A 107 12.68 -12.76 8.25
C PRO A 107 12.50 -14.06 7.45
N SER A 108 11.43 -14.81 7.70
CA SER A 108 11.12 -16.04 6.98
C SER A 108 9.61 -16.23 6.85
N SER A 109 9.19 -16.98 5.84
CA SER A 109 7.80 -17.44 5.68
C SER A 109 7.32 -18.23 6.89
N SER A 110 8.19 -19.06 7.50
CA SER A 110 7.87 -19.82 8.71
C SER A 110 7.55 -18.96 9.93
N ILE A 111 8.08 -17.74 10.01
CA ILE A 111 7.72 -16.75 11.06
C ILE A 111 6.45 -16.00 10.63
N ARG A 112 6.39 -15.52 9.39
CA ARG A 112 5.22 -14.78 8.86
C ARG A 112 3.93 -15.57 9.03
N PHE A 113 3.98 -16.85 8.67
CA PHE A 113 2.86 -17.79 8.73
C PHE A 113 2.99 -18.76 9.91
N LYS A 114 3.78 -18.41 10.94
CA LYS A 114 3.95 -19.27 12.12
C LYS A 114 2.58 -19.60 12.69
N HIS A 115 2.19 -20.87 12.57
CA HIS A 115 0.83 -21.36 12.78
C HIS A 115 0.16 -20.80 14.04
N SER A 116 -1.05 -20.26 13.81
CA SER A 116 -2.26 -20.57 14.58
C SER A 116 -2.11 -20.51 16.12
N PHE A 117 -2.20 -19.31 16.69
CA PHE A 117 -2.43 -19.18 18.15
C PHE A 117 -3.87 -19.53 18.54
N MET A 118 -4.77 -19.72 17.57
CA MET A 118 -6.15 -20.16 17.73
C MET A 118 -6.45 -21.07 16.55
N GLU A 119 -6.82 -22.32 16.84
CA GLU A 119 -7.35 -23.38 15.97
C GLU A 119 -6.98 -23.38 14.46
N PRO A 120 -6.50 -24.52 13.92
CA PRO A 120 -6.06 -24.66 12.52
C PRO A 120 -7.06 -24.19 11.44
N GLU A 121 -8.32 -24.01 11.79
CA GLU A 121 -9.44 -23.85 10.87
C GLU A 121 -9.86 -22.38 10.64
N ILE A 122 -9.32 -21.38 11.39
CA ILE A 122 -9.96 -20.03 11.44
C ILE A 122 -9.03 -18.82 11.16
N SER A 123 -7.70 -18.90 11.29
CA SER A 123 -6.87 -17.66 11.32
C SER A 123 -5.97 -17.43 10.09
N ASN A 124 -6.39 -16.53 9.18
CA ASN A 124 -5.57 -15.95 8.09
C ASN A 124 -4.54 -14.89 8.56
N THR A 125 -4.12 -14.95 9.83
CA THR A 125 -3.26 -13.94 10.45
C THR A 125 -1.82 -14.04 9.95
N GLU A 126 -1.22 -12.91 9.59
CA GLU A 126 0.19 -12.83 9.17
C GLU A 126 1.01 -11.96 10.14
N LEU A 127 2.26 -12.35 10.41
CA LEU A 127 3.21 -11.59 11.23
C LEU A 127 4.11 -10.70 10.37
N TRP A 128 4.17 -9.41 10.71
CA TRP A 128 4.94 -8.37 10.04
C TRP A 128 5.82 -7.61 11.02
N LYS A 129 6.91 -7.00 10.56
CA LYS A 129 7.67 -6.09 11.42
C LYS A 129 6.88 -4.79 11.60
N ALA A 130 7.00 -4.16 12.76
CA ALA A 130 6.40 -2.85 13.00
C ALA A 130 7.15 -1.71 12.26
N GLU A 131 8.30 -2.02 11.66
CA GLU A 131 9.07 -1.11 10.83
C GLU A 131 8.51 -1.03 9.40
N TYR A 132 8.64 0.15 8.81
CA TYR A 132 8.28 0.39 7.41
C TYR A 132 9.49 0.31 6.49
N PHE A 133 9.27 -0.04 5.23
CA PHE A 133 10.22 0.24 4.16
C PHE A 133 10.49 1.74 4.06
N GLN A 134 11.66 2.10 3.52
CA GLN A 134 11.96 3.49 3.22
C GLN A 134 10.99 4.02 2.17
N GLU A 135 10.54 5.26 2.35
CA GLU A 135 9.58 5.89 1.45
C GLU A 135 10.24 6.25 0.11
N GLY A 136 9.51 6.04 -0.98
CA GLY A 136 10.01 6.18 -2.35
C GLY A 136 8.88 6.14 -3.38
N CYS A 137 9.23 5.98 -4.65
CA CYS A 137 8.24 5.74 -5.71
C CYS A 137 7.37 4.49 -5.43
N ASP A 138 7.95 3.48 -4.77
CA ASP A 138 7.23 2.28 -4.35
C ASP A 138 6.19 2.53 -3.24
N SER A 139 6.21 3.68 -2.57
CA SER A 139 5.14 4.09 -1.64
C SER A 139 3.86 4.48 -2.38
N LEU A 140 3.90 4.60 -3.71
CA LEU A 140 2.74 4.90 -4.54
C LEU A 140 2.14 3.63 -5.11
N LEU A 141 0.83 3.48 -4.92
CA LEU A 141 0.08 2.34 -5.39
C LEU A 141 -1.14 2.79 -6.17
N ALA A 142 -1.32 2.26 -7.38
CA ALA A 142 -2.58 2.41 -8.08
C ALA A 142 -3.69 1.66 -7.31
N VAL A 143 -4.81 2.33 -7.05
CA VAL A 143 -5.82 1.80 -6.12
C VAL A 143 -6.46 0.48 -6.57
N HIS A 144 -6.43 0.18 -7.86
CA HIS A 144 -6.92 -1.11 -8.40
C HIS A 144 -6.04 -2.31 -7.99
N ARG A 145 -4.84 -2.08 -7.45
CA ARG A 145 -3.97 -3.13 -6.90
C ARG A 145 -4.27 -3.48 -5.45
N ILE A 146 -5.15 -2.72 -4.79
CA ILE A 146 -5.63 -3.02 -3.44
C ILE A 146 -6.48 -4.28 -3.51
N LEU A 147 -6.12 -5.29 -2.73
CA LEU A 147 -6.84 -6.57 -2.70
C LEU A 147 -7.95 -6.55 -1.65
N CYS A 148 -7.63 -6.10 -0.44
CA CYS A 148 -8.57 -6.09 0.67
C CYS A 148 -8.13 -5.17 1.80
N ARG A 149 -9.04 -4.91 2.74
CA ARG A 149 -8.71 -4.23 4.00
C ARG A 149 -7.94 -5.16 4.91
N ALA A 150 -7.21 -4.57 5.85
CA ALA A 150 -6.51 -5.31 6.89
C ALA A 150 -6.79 -4.67 8.24
N THR A 151 -6.72 -5.47 9.31
CA THR A 151 -6.74 -4.94 10.67
C THR A 151 -5.48 -5.34 11.41
N LYS A 152 -4.91 -4.39 12.16
CA LYS A 152 -3.92 -4.67 13.19
C LYS A 152 -4.63 -5.35 14.35
N PHE A 153 -4.16 -6.53 14.76
CA PHE A 153 -4.77 -7.27 15.87
C PHE A 153 -4.01 -7.04 17.17
N ARG A 154 -2.73 -7.43 17.23
CA ARG A 154 -1.88 -7.26 18.42
C ARG A 154 -0.40 -7.31 18.09
N ASN A 155 0.43 -6.88 19.02
CA ASN A 155 1.87 -7.13 18.96
C ASN A 155 2.18 -8.51 19.55
N ILE A 156 2.99 -9.31 18.85
CA ILE A 156 3.40 -10.66 19.23
C ILE A 156 4.92 -10.69 19.34
N THR A 157 5.44 -11.24 20.44
CA THR A 157 6.88 -11.43 20.62
C THR A 157 7.25 -12.84 20.19
N VAL A 158 8.16 -12.98 19.23
CA VAL A 158 8.72 -14.27 18.81
C VAL A 158 10.22 -14.23 19.04
N GLY A 159 10.70 -15.00 20.02
CA GLY A 159 12.07 -14.91 20.51
C GLY A 159 12.32 -13.54 21.15
N LYS A 160 13.29 -12.78 20.64
CA LYS A 160 13.61 -11.41 21.11
C LYS A 160 12.95 -10.30 20.28
N GLN A 161 12.26 -10.65 19.19
CA GLN A 161 11.72 -9.67 18.24
C GLN A 161 10.21 -9.49 18.43
N LYS A 162 9.75 -8.23 18.34
CA LYS A 162 8.32 -7.89 18.31
C LYS A 162 7.83 -7.80 16.86
N TYR A 163 6.67 -8.40 16.62
CA TYR A 163 5.96 -8.43 15.34
C TYR A 163 4.55 -7.87 15.52
N LEU A 164 4.03 -7.27 14.47
CA LEU A 164 2.65 -6.86 14.33
C LEU A 164 1.85 -8.00 13.68
N SER A 165 0.79 -8.42 14.35
CA SER A 165 -0.18 -9.37 13.82
C SER A 165 -1.20 -8.61 12.98
N ILE A 166 -1.29 -8.93 11.70
CA ILE A 166 -2.19 -8.30 10.73
C ILE A 166 -3.12 -9.36 10.15
N ILE A 167 -4.41 -9.06 10.12
CA ILE A 167 -5.45 -9.94 9.61
C ILE A 167 -6.04 -9.31 8.34
N PRO A 168 -5.90 -9.92 7.16
CA PRO A 168 -6.64 -9.51 5.96
C PRO A 168 -8.13 -9.77 6.17
N LEU A 169 -8.95 -8.76 5.92
CA LEU A 169 -10.41 -8.82 6.02
C LEU A 169 -10.98 -9.09 4.64
N ASN A 170 -11.99 -9.96 4.53
CA ASN A 170 -12.68 -10.23 3.27
C ASN A 170 -11.72 -10.58 2.11
N ARG A 171 -10.65 -11.34 2.38
CA ARG A 171 -9.82 -11.88 1.30
C ARG A 171 -10.69 -12.83 0.49
N ARG A 172 -11.37 -12.31 -0.52
CA ARG A 172 -11.92 -13.14 -1.59
C ARG A 172 -10.67 -13.76 -2.20
N PHE A 173 -10.47 -15.04 -1.93
CA PHE A 173 -9.56 -15.83 -2.74
C PHE A 173 -10.08 -15.65 -4.16
N ASN A 174 -9.41 -14.82 -4.95
CA ASN A 174 -9.59 -14.83 -6.38
C ASN A 174 -9.01 -16.18 -6.81
N LEU A 175 -9.87 -17.21 -6.74
CA LEU A 175 -9.67 -18.54 -7.33
C LEU A 175 -9.61 -18.39 -8.85
#